data_AF-A0A8I3A3T6-F1
#
_entry.id   AF-A0A8I3A3T6-F1
#
_cell.length_a   1.000
_cell.length_b   1.000
_cell.length_c   1.000
_cell.angle_alpha   90.00
_cell.angle_beta   90.00
_cell.angle_gamma   90.00
#
_symmetry.space_group_name_H-M   'P 1'
#
loop_
_entity.id
_entity.type
_entity.pdbx_description
1 polymer ?
#
loop_
_entity_poly.entity_id
_entity_poly.type
_entity_poly.pdbx_seq_one_letter_code
_entity_poly.pdbx_strand_id
1 'polypeptide(L)'
;KYSLRRNPSLYSHNHDDHVHVLDGSVYGAAEMLAMGTVDSTESFDAFVRGREGQDHIRVDLERDHIPLGPANIDVSVDIDSLVWVTPQLHFRKAMSIFLGPVLDREAPIKKHNHVYVEITVPQSEEDASGLGGRTEWWSLPFALSAIPHTTFGTIGGGSGSLNIYIFFPRMIHRDELSGRRATNIPKEVLDYFWTRVLLPAIANNVGDAEAPYAALTLPEVRYKARKGGTRKRTPGRPKAVPFAPKTLEGIMETMRNIIKEDPEKLTLFGSLFFVVETKGIKLWTKSSAQESNPIQSLISEFPALDWDHMTDRRNGELVVDLGITFHPIWKVPLVGLWRLEQLEASFGASGFARGNLHHTCTLGRYGGLQAEMNQERARQTHICFRSAYNLAYEAVRPNDNSPTFVMDSDAYACNPQFMKECNLAIEMYEGKAKERSYGIRDEYRLSGLAAIEVLRNLQAL
;
A
#
# COMPACT_ATOMS: atom_id res chain seq x y z
N LYS A 1 12.31 -24.44 -0.64
CA LYS A 1 11.21 -25.03 0.15
C LYS A 1 11.81 -25.92 1.24
N TYR A 2 12.11 -25.37 2.40
CA TYR A 2 12.35 -26.16 3.61
C TYR A 2 11.18 -25.90 4.56
N SER A 3 10.39 -26.95 4.75
CA SER A 3 9.22 -26.98 5.63
C SER A 3 9.69 -27.44 7.00
N LEU A 4 9.75 -26.53 7.97
CA LEU A 4 9.80 -26.91 9.39
C LEU A 4 8.36 -27.13 9.85
N ARG A 5 7.86 -28.35 9.61
CA ARG A 5 6.72 -28.91 10.34
C ARG A 5 7.25 -29.44 11.66
N ARG A 6 7.02 -28.72 12.75
CA ARG A 6 6.79 -29.33 14.08
C ARG A 6 5.77 -28.47 14.82
N ASN A 7 4.56 -29.03 14.96
CA ASN A 7 3.63 -28.65 16.01
C ASN A 7 4.27 -28.96 17.36
N PRO A 8 4.31 -28.04 18.33
CA PRO A 8 4.30 -28.43 19.72
C PRO A 8 2.84 -28.66 20.11
N SER A 9 2.47 -29.93 20.25
CA SER A 9 1.25 -30.31 20.94
C SER A 9 1.27 -29.80 22.37
N LEU A 10 0.14 -29.23 22.78
CA LEU A 10 -0.28 -28.96 24.16
C LEU A 10 0.19 -30.07 25.13
N TYR A 11 1.08 -29.73 26.04
CA TYR A 11 1.21 -30.40 27.33
C TYR A 11 1.28 -29.35 28.43
N SER A 12 0.19 -29.29 29.20
CA SER A 12 0.16 -28.79 30.55
C SER A 12 1.08 -29.68 31.40
N HIS A 13 2.19 -29.12 31.91
CA HIS A 13 2.87 -29.60 33.11
C HIS A 13 3.65 -28.45 33.76
N ASN A 14 3.34 -28.25 35.04
CA ASN A 14 4.07 -27.66 36.16
C ASN A 14 5.25 -26.70 35.93
N HIS A 15 5.19 -25.62 36.69
CA HIS A 15 6.25 -24.67 37.00
C HIS A 15 7.64 -25.29 37.21
N ASP A 16 8.67 -24.55 36.74
CA ASP A 16 10.10 -24.69 37.02
C ASP A 16 10.94 -25.69 36.21
N ASP A 17 10.87 -25.65 34.88
CA ASP A 17 11.94 -26.17 34.02
C ASP A 17 12.57 -25.06 33.16
N HIS A 18 13.49 -24.29 33.77
CA HIS A 18 14.47 -23.53 33.01
C HIS A 18 15.41 -24.52 32.31
N VAL A 19 15.29 -24.65 30.99
CA VAL A 19 16.33 -25.32 30.17
C VAL A 19 17.61 -24.51 30.30
N HIS A 20 18.53 -24.95 31.16
CA HIS A 20 19.89 -24.44 31.22
C HIS A 20 20.64 -24.90 29.96
N VAL A 21 20.65 -24.06 28.93
CA VAL A 21 21.58 -24.19 27.81
C VAL A 21 22.93 -23.70 28.32
N LEU A 22 23.83 -24.62 28.65
CA LEU A 22 25.16 -24.36 29.22
C LEU A 22 26.19 -23.84 28.19
N ASP A 23 25.79 -23.61 26.93
CA ASP A 23 26.71 -23.46 25.80
C ASP A 23 26.65 -22.07 25.14
N GLY A 24 26.19 -21.04 25.87
CA GLY A 24 26.06 -19.71 25.29
C GLY A 24 26.22 -18.54 26.25
N SER A 25 27.08 -17.61 25.87
CA SER A 25 27.27 -16.32 26.53
C SER A 25 26.18 -15.34 26.06
N VAL A 26 25.57 -14.61 27.00
CA VAL A 26 24.57 -13.59 26.70
C VAL A 26 25.23 -12.23 26.66
N TYR A 27 24.98 -11.46 25.59
CA TYR A 27 25.57 -10.14 25.36
C TYR A 27 24.53 -9.12 24.90
N GLY A 28 24.64 -7.88 25.39
CA GLY A 28 24.00 -6.71 24.79
C GLY A 28 24.73 -6.24 23.53
N ALA A 29 24.10 -5.36 22.75
CA ALA A 29 24.71 -4.74 21.59
C ALA A 29 25.94 -3.91 21.94
N ALA A 30 25.92 -3.14 23.03
CA ALA A 30 27.08 -2.35 23.45
C ALA A 30 28.27 -3.24 23.84
N GLU A 31 28.00 -4.34 24.54
CA GLU A 31 29.01 -5.34 24.92
C GLU A 31 29.59 -6.02 23.67
N MET A 32 28.74 -6.39 22.70
CA MET A 32 29.20 -6.93 21.42
C MET A 32 30.05 -5.94 20.62
N LEU A 33 29.63 -4.68 20.53
CA LEU A 33 30.39 -3.63 19.85
C LEU A 33 31.75 -3.38 20.49
N ALA A 34 31.86 -3.53 21.81
CA ALA A 34 33.14 -3.41 22.51
C ALA A 34 34.11 -4.57 22.21
N MET A 35 33.60 -5.74 21.79
CA MET A 35 34.43 -6.84 21.26
C MET A 35 34.95 -6.55 19.85
N GLY A 36 34.28 -5.64 19.13
CA GLY A 36 34.61 -5.24 17.78
C GLY A 36 35.92 -4.45 17.69
N THR A 37 36.95 -5.08 17.14
CA THR A 37 38.21 -4.44 16.73
C THR A 37 38.39 -4.59 15.22
N VAL A 38 38.81 -3.51 14.54
CA VAL A 38 39.00 -3.49 13.08
C VAL A 38 39.97 -4.60 12.67
N ASP A 39 39.60 -5.38 11.65
CA ASP A 39 40.40 -6.48 11.08
C ASP A 39 40.83 -7.58 12.07
N SER A 40 40.06 -7.81 13.14
CA SER A 40 40.35 -8.86 14.12
C SER A 40 39.57 -10.16 13.88
N THR A 41 40.17 -11.29 14.29
CA THR A 41 39.50 -12.60 14.22
C THR A 41 38.35 -12.63 15.22
N GLU A 42 38.50 -11.95 16.35
CA GLU A 42 37.52 -11.78 17.40
C GLU A 42 36.24 -11.09 16.89
N SER A 43 36.38 -10.05 16.05
CA SER A 43 35.24 -9.40 15.39
C SER A 43 34.53 -10.34 14.41
N PHE A 44 35.29 -11.06 13.60
CA PHE A 44 34.71 -12.03 12.67
C PHE A 44 33.94 -13.13 13.43
N ASP A 45 34.50 -13.59 14.55
CA ASP A 45 33.93 -14.63 15.38
C ASP A 45 32.64 -14.16 16.04
N ALA A 46 32.66 -12.96 16.63
CA ALA A 46 31.49 -12.41 17.31
C ALA A 46 30.36 -12.04 16.34
N PHE A 47 30.66 -11.31 15.25
CA PHE A 47 29.64 -10.71 14.38
C PHE A 47 29.22 -11.58 13.19
N VAL A 48 30.10 -12.45 12.70
CA VAL A 48 29.78 -13.34 11.56
C VAL A 48 29.50 -14.77 12.04
N ARG A 49 30.34 -15.32 12.93
CA ARG A 49 30.16 -16.69 13.44
C ARG A 49 29.24 -16.78 14.66
N GLY A 50 28.97 -15.65 15.32
CA GLY A 50 28.15 -15.60 16.54
C GLY A 50 28.79 -16.34 17.70
N ARG A 51 30.11 -16.19 17.92
CA ARG A 51 30.88 -16.92 18.92
C ARG A 51 31.83 -16.04 19.71
N GLU A 52 32.03 -16.42 20.96
CA GLU A 52 33.13 -15.95 21.80
C GLU A 52 33.88 -17.17 22.31
N GLY A 53 35.09 -17.39 21.80
CA GLY A 53 35.83 -18.63 22.08
C GLY A 53 35.07 -19.86 21.57
N GLN A 54 34.60 -20.70 22.49
CA GLN A 54 33.83 -21.91 22.17
C GLN A 54 32.31 -21.73 22.34
N ASP A 55 31.88 -20.66 23.00
CA ASP A 55 30.48 -20.43 23.35
C ASP A 55 29.76 -19.68 22.23
N HIS A 56 28.47 -19.99 22.04
CA HIS A 56 27.64 -19.23 21.11
C HIS A 56 27.13 -17.95 21.75
N ILE A 57 27.15 -16.85 21.01
CA ILE A 57 26.64 -15.57 21.48
C ILE A 57 25.12 -15.53 21.33
N ARG A 58 24.43 -15.26 22.44
CA ARG A 58 23.01 -14.90 22.46
C ARG A 58 22.85 -13.41 22.69
N VAL A 59 22.40 -12.70 21.66
CA VAL A 59 22.14 -11.25 21.75
C VAL A 59 20.88 -10.99 22.57
N ASP A 60 21.00 -10.19 23.62
CA ASP A 60 19.90 -9.73 24.48
C ASP A 60 19.93 -8.21 24.61
N LEU A 61 19.17 -7.54 23.74
CA LEU A 61 19.10 -6.08 23.68
C LEU A 61 18.40 -5.45 24.89
N GLU A 62 17.76 -6.26 25.75
CA GLU A 62 17.20 -5.76 27.00
C GLU A 62 18.29 -5.28 27.97
N ARG A 63 19.55 -5.69 27.77
CA ARG A 63 20.70 -5.16 28.50
C ARG A 63 21.04 -3.72 28.14
N ASP A 64 20.73 -3.30 26.91
CA ASP A 64 20.94 -1.94 26.41
C ASP A 64 19.67 -1.08 26.54
N HIS A 65 18.61 -1.62 27.17
CA HIS A 65 17.33 -0.93 27.28
C HIS A 65 17.43 0.35 28.13
N ILE A 66 16.88 1.43 27.60
CA ILE A 66 16.69 2.68 28.31
C ILE A 66 15.21 2.81 28.68
N PRO A 67 14.85 2.81 29.98
CA PRO A 67 13.47 2.94 30.40
C PRO A 67 12.96 4.35 30.09
N LEU A 68 12.01 4.45 29.16
CA LEU A 68 11.35 5.70 28.80
C LEU A 68 9.98 5.77 29.46
N GLY A 69 9.73 6.85 30.21
CA GLY A 69 8.37 7.21 30.62
C GLY A 69 7.59 7.88 29.47
N PRO A 70 6.25 7.99 29.56
CA PRO A 70 5.40 8.57 28.50
C PRO A 70 5.83 9.96 28.04
N ALA A 71 6.34 10.80 28.93
CA ALA A 71 6.83 12.15 28.58
C ALA A 71 8.07 12.16 27.66
N ASN A 72 8.73 11.00 27.49
CA ASN A 72 9.90 10.84 26.63
C ASN A 72 9.56 10.11 25.32
N ILE A 73 8.27 9.95 25.02
CA ILE A 73 7.78 9.34 23.80
C ILE A 73 6.84 10.36 23.15
N ASP A 74 7.26 10.90 22.01
CA ASP A 74 6.37 11.68 21.15
C ASP A 74 5.59 10.74 20.26
N VAL A 75 4.26 10.84 20.33
CA VAL A 75 3.35 10.05 19.49
C VAL A 75 2.84 10.97 18.40
N SER A 76 3.11 10.60 17.15
CA SER A 76 2.58 11.30 15.99
C SER A 76 1.70 10.39 15.16
N VAL A 77 0.67 10.97 14.58
CA VAL A 77 -0.31 10.27 13.76
C VAL A 77 -0.37 10.94 12.39
N ASP A 78 -0.42 10.13 11.35
CA ASP A 78 -0.54 10.60 9.97
C ASP A 78 -1.40 9.67 9.15
N ILE A 79 -1.90 10.19 8.02
CA ILE A 79 -2.58 9.40 7.00
C ILE A 79 -1.60 9.25 5.83
N ASP A 80 -1.19 8.02 5.55
CA ASP A 80 -0.18 7.73 4.53
C ASP A 80 -0.78 7.70 3.12
N SER A 81 -1.98 7.13 3.02
CA SER A 81 -2.72 6.97 1.77
C SER A 81 -4.23 6.84 2.00
N LEU A 82 -5.00 7.06 0.95
CA LEU A 82 -6.42 6.70 0.92
C LEU A 82 -6.80 6.11 -0.45
N VAL A 83 -7.82 5.25 -0.41
CA VAL A 83 -8.43 4.63 -1.57
C VAL A 83 -9.95 4.71 -1.40
N TRP A 84 -10.65 5.29 -2.37
CA TRP A 84 -12.10 5.28 -2.41
C TRP A 84 -12.59 4.53 -3.64
N VAL A 85 -13.27 3.41 -3.41
CA VAL A 85 -13.86 2.58 -4.46
C VAL A 85 -15.33 2.97 -4.59
N THR A 86 -15.76 3.40 -5.77
CA THR A 86 -17.13 3.88 -5.98
C THR A 86 -17.67 3.55 -7.37
N PRO A 87 -18.97 3.23 -7.52
CA PRO A 87 -19.59 3.17 -8.84
C PRO A 87 -19.70 4.55 -9.51
N GLN A 88 -19.72 5.65 -8.75
CA GLN A 88 -20.04 7.01 -9.21
C GLN A 88 -19.10 8.04 -8.57
N LEU A 89 -18.38 8.79 -9.39
CA LEU A 89 -17.53 9.87 -8.89
C LEU A 89 -18.36 11.06 -8.40
N HIS A 90 -18.10 11.52 -7.18
CA HIS A 90 -18.73 12.72 -6.63
C HIS A 90 -17.68 13.60 -5.95
N PHE A 91 -17.60 14.86 -6.39
CA PHE A 91 -16.57 15.81 -5.96
C PHE A 91 -17.16 17.20 -5.77
N ARG A 92 -16.55 17.99 -4.88
CA ARG A 92 -16.93 19.40 -4.63
C ARG A 92 -16.33 20.36 -5.65
N LYS A 93 -15.26 19.94 -6.36
CA LYS A 93 -14.56 20.74 -7.36
C LYS A 93 -14.41 19.97 -8.67
N ALA A 94 -14.01 20.70 -9.72
CA ALA A 94 -13.81 20.13 -11.03
C ALA A 94 -12.72 19.03 -11.04
N MET A 95 -12.94 18.00 -11.86
CA MET A 95 -12.01 16.90 -12.08
C MET A 95 -11.53 16.90 -13.52
N SER A 96 -10.23 16.68 -13.72
CA SER A 96 -9.67 16.55 -15.07
C SER A 96 -9.78 15.11 -15.56
N ILE A 97 -10.43 14.89 -16.72
CA ILE A 97 -10.50 13.59 -17.40
C ILE A 97 -9.50 13.57 -18.56
N PHE A 98 -8.78 12.46 -18.74
CA PHE A 98 -7.92 12.26 -19.90
C PHE A 98 -8.75 11.94 -21.15
N LEU A 99 -8.63 12.76 -22.20
CA LEU A 99 -9.35 12.56 -23.46
C LEU A 99 -8.77 11.44 -24.34
N GLY A 100 -7.71 10.77 -23.89
CA GLY A 100 -7.15 9.60 -24.54
C GLY A 100 -6.60 8.63 -23.50
N PRO A 101 -6.41 7.36 -23.85
CA PRO A 101 -5.89 6.38 -22.91
C PRO A 101 -4.43 6.68 -22.56
N VAL A 102 -4.10 6.56 -21.27
CA VAL A 102 -2.72 6.61 -20.79
C VAL A 102 -2.13 5.21 -20.94
N LEU A 103 -1.09 5.09 -21.77
CA LEU A 103 -0.45 3.82 -22.09
C LEU A 103 0.86 3.72 -21.31
N ASP A 104 0.80 2.99 -20.20
CA ASP A 104 1.97 2.64 -19.40
C ASP A 104 2.35 1.17 -19.58
N ARG A 105 3.57 0.81 -19.19
CA ARG A 105 4.05 -0.58 -19.26
C ARG A 105 3.30 -1.49 -18.29
N GLU A 106 2.79 -0.93 -17.21
CA GLU A 106 2.18 -1.63 -16.10
C GLU A 106 0.89 -0.92 -15.69
N ALA A 107 -0.04 -1.68 -15.11
CA ALA A 107 -1.30 -1.16 -14.62
C ALA A 107 -1.04 -0.20 -13.44
N PRO A 108 -1.81 0.89 -13.31
CA PRO A 108 -1.55 1.89 -12.26
C PRO A 108 -1.46 1.32 -10.84
N ILE A 109 -2.36 0.39 -10.48
CA ILE A 109 -2.33 -0.35 -9.22
C ILE A 109 -1.78 -1.76 -9.48
N LYS A 110 -0.45 -1.90 -9.38
CA LYS A 110 0.26 -3.16 -9.61
C LYS A 110 0.33 -4.06 -8.36
N LYS A 111 0.60 -3.46 -7.20
CA LYS A 111 0.78 -4.21 -5.95
C LYS A 111 -0.55 -4.34 -5.22
N HIS A 112 -0.74 -5.49 -4.58
CA HIS A 112 -1.88 -5.73 -3.72
C HIS A 112 -1.88 -4.69 -2.59
N ASN A 113 -2.94 -3.89 -2.51
CA ASN A 113 -3.13 -2.87 -1.50
C ASN A 113 -4.17 -3.28 -0.45
N HIS A 114 -4.44 -4.57 -0.27
CA HIS A 114 -5.38 -5.08 0.74
C HIS A 114 -6.78 -4.43 0.70
N VAL A 115 -7.15 -3.89 -0.47
CA VAL A 115 -8.50 -3.39 -0.77
C VAL A 115 -9.15 -4.36 -1.74
N TYR A 116 -10.35 -4.80 -1.37
CA TYR A 116 -11.12 -5.80 -2.10
C TYR A 116 -12.46 -5.22 -2.55
N VAL A 117 -12.94 -5.73 -3.68
CA VAL A 117 -14.28 -5.47 -4.20
C VAL A 117 -14.99 -6.81 -4.37
N GLU A 118 -16.23 -6.89 -3.93
CA GLU A 118 -17.07 -8.07 -4.16
C GLU A 118 -17.55 -8.08 -5.61
N ILE A 119 -17.12 -9.09 -6.37
CA ILE A 119 -17.52 -9.27 -7.76
C ILE A 119 -18.46 -10.46 -7.85
N THR A 120 -19.66 -10.20 -8.37
CA THR A 120 -20.64 -11.23 -8.65
C THR A 120 -20.16 -12.12 -9.80
N VAL A 121 -20.11 -13.43 -9.54
CA VAL A 121 -19.71 -14.44 -10.52
C VAL A 121 -20.92 -14.76 -11.40
N PRO A 122 -20.82 -14.56 -12.72
CA PRO A 122 -21.91 -14.92 -13.62
C PRO A 122 -22.20 -16.42 -13.54
N GLN A 123 -23.47 -16.81 -13.75
CA GLN A 123 -23.83 -18.21 -13.93
C GLN A 123 -23.14 -18.77 -15.17
N SER A 124 -22.73 -20.03 -15.11
CA SER A 124 -22.26 -20.73 -16.31
C SER A 124 -23.43 -20.96 -17.28
N GLU A 125 -23.14 -21.18 -18.57
CA GLU A 125 -24.18 -21.53 -19.54
C GLU A 125 -24.89 -22.85 -19.16
N GLU A 126 -24.16 -23.78 -18.54
CA GLU A 126 -24.70 -25.03 -18.00
C GLU A 126 -25.66 -24.78 -16.81
N ASP A 127 -25.29 -23.89 -15.87
CA ASP A 127 -26.17 -23.49 -14.77
C ASP A 127 -27.43 -22.76 -15.25
N ALA A 128 -27.30 -21.94 -16.30
CA ALA A 128 -28.42 -21.18 -16.85
C ALA A 128 -29.42 -22.05 -17.63
N SER A 129 -28.94 -23.14 -18.25
CA SER A 129 -29.75 -24.02 -19.11
C SER A 129 -30.19 -25.34 -18.45
N GLY A 130 -29.56 -25.74 -17.35
CA GLY A 130 -29.85 -26.99 -16.64
C GLY A 130 -31.09 -26.94 -15.75
N LEU A 131 -31.91 -27.99 -15.80
CA LEU A 131 -32.97 -28.24 -14.81
C LEU A 131 -32.34 -28.44 -13.42
N GLY A 132 -32.55 -27.48 -12.51
CA GLY A 132 -31.91 -27.47 -11.19
C GLY A 132 -30.56 -26.75 -11.15
N GLY A 133 -30.19 -26.02 -12.20
CA GLY A 133 -29.00 -25.17 -12.22
C GLY A 133 -29.00 -24.10 -11.12
N ARG A 134 -27.81 -23.64 -10.73
CA ARG A 134 -27.63 -22.76 -9.57
C ARG A 134 -28.41 -21.45 -9.77
N THR A 135 -29.41 -21.16 -8.93
CA THR A 135 -30.18 -19.89 -8.97
C THR A 135 -29.57 -18.77 -8.14
N GLU A 136 -28.64 -19.11 -7.25
CA GLU A 136 -27.97 -18.18 -6.34
C GLU A 136 -26.83 -17.42 -7.02
N TRP A 137 -26.78 -16.12 -6.75
CA TRP A 137 -25.69 -15.24 -7.17
C TRP A 137 -24.61 -15.26 -6.10
N TRP A 138 -23.43 -15.77 -6.46
CA TRP A 138 -22.27 -15.72 -5.58
C TRP A 138 -21.43 -14.50 -5.90
N SER A 139 -20.89 -13.87 -4.86
CA SER A 139 -19.86 -12.84 -5.00
C SER A 139 -18.55 -13.38 -4.43
N LEU A 140 -17.44 -12.95 -5.03
CA LEU A 140 -16.11 -13.27 -4.57
C LEU A 140 -15.32 -11.98 -4.33
N PRO A 141 -14.49 -11.91 -3.28
CA PRO A 141 -13.61 -10.78 -3.07
C PRO A 141 -12.47 -10.79 -4.10
N PHE A 142 -12.33 -9.70 -4.83
CA PHE A 142 -11.24 -9.45 -5.77
C PHE A 142 -10.40 -8.26 -5.30
N ALA A 143 -9.09 -8.48 -5.19
CA ALA A 143 -8.16 -7.39 -4.98
C ALA A 143 -8.19 -6.41 -6.17
N LEU A 144 -8.12 -5.11 -5.91
CA LEU A 144 -8.08 -4.09 -6.96
C LEU A 144 -6.95 -4.35 -7.96
N SER A 145 -5.76 -4.68 -7.48
CA SER A 145 -4.59 -4.95 -8.32
C SER A 145 -4.74 -6.16 -9.24
N ALA A 146 -5.85 -6.89 -9.15
CA ALA A 146 -6.14 -8.10 -9.91
C ALA A 146 -7.30 -7.93 -10.91
N ILE A 147 -7.84 -6.71 -11.03
CA ILE A 147 -8.92 -6.35 -11.95
C ILE A 147 -8.33 -5.46 -13.06
N PRO A 148 -8.67 -5.65 -14.34
CA PRO A 148 -8.19 -4.76 -15.40
C PRO A 148 -8.64 -3.31 -15.19
N HIS A 149 -7.70 -2.38 -15.30
CA HIS A 149 -7.96 -0.96 -15.06
C HIS A 149 -6.97 -0.04 -15.78
N THR A 150 -7.31 1.24 -15.87
CA THR A 150 -6.44 2.26 -16.46
C THR A 150 -6.67 3.62 -15.79
N THR A 151 -5.77 4.57 -16.08
CA THR A 151 -5.90 5.96 -15.64
C THR A 151 -7.04 6.65 -16.37
N PHE A 152 -7.98 7.21 -15.60
CA PHE A 152 -9.15 7.91 -16.10
C PHE A 152 -9.00 9.43 -15.99
N GLY A 153 -8.48 9.91 -14.86
CA GLY A 153 -8.34 11.34 -14.61
C GLY A 153 -7.52 11.68 -13.38
N THR A 154 -7.52 12.96 -13.02
CA THR A 154 -6.83 13.48 -11.84
C THR A 154 -7.52 14.73 -11.28
N ILE A 155 -7.35 14.97 -9.98
CA ILE A 155 -7.69 16.24 -9.32
C ILE A 155 -6.41 16.80 -8.67
N GLY A 156 -6.17 18.09 -8.87
CA GLY A 156 -4.96 18.77 -8.40
C GLY A 156 -3.76 18.61 -9.35
N GLY A 157 -2.59 19.09 -8.92
CA GLY A 157 -1.33 18.96 -9.65
C GLY A 157 -0.14 18.90 -8.68
N GLY A 158 0.86 18.08 -8.99
CA GLY A 158 2.07 17.90 -8.18
C GLY A 158 2.03 16.71 -7.21
N SER A 159 2.79 16.79 -6.11
CA SER A 159 3.10 15.69 -5.20
C SER A 159 1.96 15.19 -4.30
N GLY A 160 0.73 15.65 -4.53
CA GLY A 160 -0.49 15.08 -3.94
C GLY A 160 -1.70 15.24 -4.84
N SER A 161 -1.49 14.97 -6.14
CA SER A 161 -2.61 14.78 -7.06
C SER A 161 -3.42 13.55 -6.64
N LEU A 162 -4.74 13.69 -6.62
CA LEU A 162 -5.64 12.55 -6.55
C LEU A 162 -5.65 11.88 -7.92
N ASN A 163 -5.32 10.60 -7.97
CA ASN A 163 -5.39 9.80 -9.17
C ASN A 163 -6.76 9.14 -9.23
N ILE A 164 -7.40 9.18 -10.40
CA ILE A 164 -8.67 8.52 -10.62
C ILE A 164 -8.47 7.46 -11.69
N TYR A 165 -8.83 6.24 -11.35
CA TYR A 165 -8.75 5.07 -12.20
C TYR A 165 -10.15 4.56 -12.53
N ILE A 166 -10.29 3.92 -13.69
CA ILE A 166 -11.50 3.22 -14.10
C ILE A 166 -11.19 1.73 -14.22
N PHE A 167 -12.07 0.91 -13.65
CA PHE A 167 -11.94 -0.54 -13.53
C PHE A 167 -13.00 -1.26 -14.36
N PHE A 168 -12.61 -2.39 -14.97
CA PHE A 168 -13.46 -3.18 -15.86
C PHE A 168 -13.54 -4.64 -15.40
N PRO A 169 -14.44 -4.97 -14.46
CA PRO A 169 -14.51 -6.30 -13.86
C PRO A 169 -14.88 -7.41 -14.86
N ARG A 170 -15.63 -7.08 -15.92
CA ARG A 170 -15.99 -8.07 -16.96
C ARG A 170 -14.83 -8.47 -17.86
N MET A 171 -13.68 -7.80 -17.75
CA MET A 171 -12.45 -8.15 -18.48
C MET A 171 -11.52 -9.06 -17.66
N ILE A 172 -11.89 -9.46 -16.44
CA ILE A 172 -11.03 -10.32 -15.61
C ILE A 172 -10.76 -11.63 -16.33
N HIS A 173 -9.49 -11.89 -16.61
CA HIS A 173 -9.04 -13.15 -17.20
C HIS A 173 -7.61 -13.48 -16.74
N ARG A 174 -7.15 -14.67 -17.08
CA ARG A 174 -5.76 -15.09 -16.95
C ARG A 174 -5.11 -15.05 -18.32
N ASP A 175 -3.90 -14.50 -18.36
CA ASP A 175 -3.04 -14.59 -19.53
C ASP A 175 -2.75 -16.05 -19.84
N GLU A 176 -2.95 -16.46 -21.10
CA GLU A 176 -2.89 -17.86 -21.52
C GLU A 176 -1.49 -18.46 -21.37
N LEU A 177 -0.44 -17.65 -21.55
CA LEU A 177 0.96 -18.10 -21.52
C LEU A 177 1.49 -18.20 -20.09
N SER A 178 1.26 -17.16 -19.28
CA SER A 178 1.80 -17.08 -17.91
C SER A 178 0.86 -17.65 -16.85
N GLY A 179 -0.42 -17.85 -17.16
CA GLY A 179 -1.47 -18.23 -16.20
C GLY A 179 -1.77 -17.17 -15.13
N ARG A 180 -1.10 -16.00 -15.20
CA ARG A 180 -1.25 -14.89 -14.26
C ARG A 180 -2.45 -14.05 -14.64
N ARG A 181 -3.05 -13.36 -13.66
CA ARG A 181 -4.14 -12.41 -13.96
C ARG A 181 -3.59 -11.26 -14.81
N ALA A 182 -4.26 -10.99 -15.92
CA ALA A 182 -3.93 -9.86 -16.78
C ALA A 182 -4.68 -8.62 -16.28
N THR A 183 -3.93 -7.58 -15.93
CA THR A 183 -4.49 -6.30 -15.43
C THR A 183 -4.27 -5.15 -16.39
N ASN A 184 -3.28 -5.27 -17.28
CA ASN A 184 -3.08 -4.35 -18.39
C ASN A 184 -4.17 -4.57 -19.45
N ILE A 185 -4.76 -3.47 -19.91
CA ILE A 185 -5.75 -3.49 -20.98
C ILE A 185 -5.03 -3.17 -22.30
N PRO A 186 -5.19 -4.00 -23.35
CA PRO A 186 -4.60 -3.71 -24.65
C PRO A 186 -5.02 -2.35 -25.19
N LYS A 187 -4.10 -1.69 -25.88
CA LYS A 187 -4.32 -0.35 -26.44
C LYS A 187 -5.57 -0.31 -27.33
N GLU A 188 -5.81 -1.34 -28.12
CA GLU A 188 -6.93 -1.43 -29.07
C GLU A 188 -8.27 -1.43 -28.33
N VAL A 189 -8.35 -2.12 -27.19
CA VAL A 189 -9.53 -2.17 -26.33
C VAL A 189 -9.77 -0.81 -25.66
N LEU A 190 -8.69 -0.16 -25.19
CA LEU A 190 -8.77 1.20 -24.64
C LEU A 190 -9.19 2.21 -25.71
N ASP A 191 -8.61 2.16 -26.91
CA ASP A 191 -8.99 3.01 -28.04
C ASP A 191 -10.47 2.85 -28.38
N TYR A 192 -10.96 1.60 -28.33
CA TYR A 192 -12.35 1.28 -28.56
C TYR A 192 -13.25 1.90 -27.47
N PHE A 193 -12.91 1.78 -26.20
CA PHE A 193 -13.63 2.43 -25.10
C PHE A 193 -13.69 3.95 -25.26
N TRP A 194 -12.54 4.59 -25.50
CA TRP A 194 -12.49 6.05 -25.64
C TRP A 194 -13.32 6.53 -26.83
N THR A 195 -13.22 5.83 -27.97
CA THR A 195 -13.90 6.24 -29.21
C THR A 195 -15.41 5.99 -29.15
N ARG A 196 -15.85 4.88 -28.53
CA ARG A 196 -17.25 4.45 -28.56
C ARG A 196 -18.04 4.86 -27.34
N VAL A 197 -17.39 5.08 -26.20
CA VAL A 197 -18.06 5.34 -24.92
C VAL A 197 -17.70 6.72 -24.38
N LEU A 198 -16.43 6.93 -24.01
CA LEU A 198 -16.07 8.12 -23.23
C LEU A 198 -16.14 9.43 -24.03
N LEU A 199 -15.55 9.50 -25.22
CA LEU A 199 -15.55 10.74 -26.01
C LEU A 199 -16.95 11.13 -26.50
N PRO A 200 -17.81 10.19 -26.97
CA PRO A 200 -19.21 10.50 -27.22
C PRO A 200 -19.96 10.97 -25.97
N ALA A 201 -19.72 10.34 -24.81
CA ALA A 201 -20.33 10.78 -23.57
C ALA A 201 -19.91 12.20 -23.17
N ILE A 202 -18.63 12.56 -23.37
CA ILE A 202 -18.15 13.94 -23.17
C ILE A 202 -18.85 14.89 -24.14
N ALA A 203 -18.87 14.57 -25.44
CA ALA A 203 -19.48 15.41 -26.47
C ALA A 203 -20.97 15.71 -26.20
N ASN A 204 -21.71 14.73 -25.65
CA ASN A 204 -23.12 14.88 -25.33
C ASN A 204 -23.41 15.73 -24.08
N ASN A 205 -22.40 16.03 -23.26
CA ASN A 205 -22.59 16.72 -21.98
C ASN A 205 -21.90 18.09 -21.90
N VAL A 206 -21.09 18.44 -22.88
CA VAL A 206 -20.41 19.75 -22.92
C VAL A 206 -21.21 20.75 -23.74
N GLY A 207 -21.19 22.02 -23.33
CA GLY A 207 -21.82 23.10 -24.10
C GLY A 207 -21.01 23.51 -25.32
N ASP A 208 -21.62 24.28 -26.22
CA ASP A 208 -21.00 24.75 -27.47
C ASP A 208 -19.65 25.47 -27.26
N ALA A 209 -19.51 26.21 -26.15
CA ALA A 209 -18.27 26.90 -25.81
C ALA A 209 -17.12 25.95 -25.42
N GLU A 210 -17.43 24.79 -24.84
CA GLU A 210 -16.47 23.80 -24.36
C GLU A 210 -16.16 22.75 -25.43
N ALA A 211 -17.10 22.50 -26.35
CA ALA A 211 -16.99 21.50 -27.41
C ALA A 211 -15.67 21.57 -28.21
N PRO A 212 -15.14 22.74 -28.64
CA PRO A 212 -13.87 22.82 -29.37
C PRO A 212 -12.66 22.28 -28.59
N TYR A 213 -12.76 22.22 -27.27
CA TYR A 213 -11.68 21.81 -26.38
C TYR A 213 -11.84 20.39 -25.83
N ALA A 214 -13.08 19.88 -25.78
CA ALA A 214 -13.46 18.66 -25.08
C ALA A 214 -14.10 17.59 -25.98
N ALA A 215 -14.94 17.98 -26.95
CA ALA A 215 -15.64 17.08 -27.88
C ALA A 215 -14.73 16.68 -29.05
N LEU A 216 -13.59 16.05 -28.73
CA LEU A 216 -12.56 15.67 -29.68
C LEU A 216 -12.66 14.19 -30.03
N THR A 217 -12.27 13.85 -31.25
CA THR A 217 -12.03 12.47 -31.66
C THR A 217 -10.66 11.98 -31.16
N LEU A 218 -10.50 10.67 -31.00
CA LEU A 218 -9.22 10.10 -30.55
C LEU A 218 -8.03 10.46 -31.47
N PRO A 219 -8.17 10.51 -32.82
CA PRO A 219 -7.12 11.03 -33.71
C PRO A 219 -6.73 12.49 -33.42
N GLU A 220 -7.70 13.37 -33.15
CA GLU A 220 -7.43 14.77 -32.80
C GLU A 220 -6.71 14.89 -31.46
N VAL A 221 -7.12 14.11 -30.46
CA VAL A 221 -6.45 14.06 -29.15
C VAL A 221 -4.98 13.64 -29.33
N ARG A 222 -4.74 12.58 -30.11
CA ARG A 222 -3.38 12.09 -30.42
C ARG A 222 -2.54 13.11 -31.18
N TYR A 223 -3.16 13.82 -32.12
CA TYR A 223 -2.49 14.90 -32.85
C TYR A 223 -2.06 16.02 -31.90
N LYS A 224 -2.94 16.44 -31.00
CA LYS A 224 -2.68 17.49 -29.99
C LYS A 224 -1.70 17.06 -28.90
N ALA A 225 -1.56 15.75 -28.62
CA ALA A 225 -0.65 15.21 -27.61
C ALA A 225 0.82 15.09 -28.09
N ARG A 226 1.15 15.49 -29.33
CA ARG A 226 2.52 15.40 -29.85
C ARG A 226 3.44 16.41 -29.15
N LYS A 227 4.60 15.96 -28.65
CA LYS A 227 5.65 16.85 -28.16
C LYS A 227 6.39 17.49 -29.35
N GLY A 228 6.52 18.81 -29.35
CA GLY A 228 7.36 19.51 -30.32
C GLY A 228 8.85 19.20 -30.12
N GLY A 229 9.61 19.11 -31.21
CA GLY A 229 11.09 19.05 -31.17
C GLY A 229 11.73 17.66 -31.11
N THR A 230 10.98 16.57 -30.92
CA THR A 230 11.56 15.21 -30.96
C THR A 230 11.47 14.59 -32.35
N ARG A 231 12.62 14.25 -32.96
CA ARG A 231 12.70 13.49 -34.24
C ARG A 231 11.96 12.13 -34.17
N LYS A 232 11.79 11.57 -32.96
CA LYS A 232 10.95 10.40 -32.71
C LYS A 232 9.53 10.87 -32.34
N ARG A 233 8.53 10.34 -33.05
CA ARG A 233 7.09 10.49 -32.77
C ARG A 233 6.71 9.75 -31.48
N THR A 234 7.30 10.10 -30.35
CA THR A 234 6.88 9.54 -29.06
C THR A 234 5.57 10.21 -28.68
N PRO A 235 4.47 9.45 -28.49
CA PRO A 235 3.21 10.03 -28.04
C PRO A 235 3.43 10.72 -26.70
N GLY A 236 3.02 12.00 -26.57
CA GLY A 236 2.95 12.65 -25.26
C GLY A 236 1.76 12.13 -24.46
N ARG A 237 1.69 12.51 -23.19
CA ARG A 237 0.54 12.19 -22.32
C ARG A 237 -0.73 12.81 -22.93
N PRO A 238 -1.86 12.11 -22.97
CA PRO A 238 -3.11 12.65 -23.49
C PRO A 238 -3.52 13.94 -22.77
N LYS A 239 -4.20 14.83 -23.49
CA LYS A 239 -4.76 16.06 -22.90
C LYS A 239 -5.76 15.69 -21.81
N ALA A 240 -5.65 16.34 -20.65
CA ALA A 240 -6.66 16.30 -19.60
C ALA A 240 -7.54 17.55 -19.68
N VAL A 241 -8.85 17.41 -19.48
CA VAL A 241 -9.80 18.53 -19.49
C VAL A 241 -10.60 18.54 -18.19
N PRO A 242 -10.68 19.68 -17.47
CA PRO A 242 -11.46 19.79 -16.24
C PRO A 242 -12.96 19.85 -16.56
N PHE A 243 -13.76 19.07 -15.83
CA PHE A 243 -15.21 19.09 -15.88
C PHE A 243 -15.78 19.41 -14.50
N ALA A 244 -16.79 20.28 -14.46
CA ALA A 244 -17.53 20.59 -13.25
C ALA A 244 -18.29 19.34 -12.74
N PRO A 245 -18.59 19.24 -11.42
CA PRO A 245 -19.21 18.06 -10.84
C PRO A 245 -20.49 17.60 -11.56
N LYS A 246 -21.40 18.53 -11.87
CA LYS A 246 -22.66 18.22 -12.57
C LYS A 246 -22.42 17.66 -13.99
N THR A 247 -21.46 18.22 -14.72
CA THR A 247 -21.09 17.73 -16.05
C THR A 247 -20.47 16.34 -15.97
N LEU A 248 -19.62 16.10 -14.97
CA LEU A 248 -19.01 14.79 -14.71
C LEU A 248 -20.06 13.71 -14.44
N GLU A 249 -21.09 14.01 -13.64
CA GLU A 249 -22.22 13.11 -13.39
C GLU A 249 -22.96 12.77 -14.69
N GLY A 250 -23.25 13.76 -15.54
CA GLY A 250 -23.88 13.56 -16.84
C GLY A 250 -23.04 12.71 -17.80
N ILE A 251 -21.72 12.92 -17.82
CA ILE A 251 -20.78 12.11 -18.61
C ILE A 251 -20.84 10.65 -18.17
N MET A 252 -20.72 10.37 -16.86
CA MET A 252 -20.76 8.98 -16.36
C MET A 252 -22.09 8.29 -16.65
N GLU A 253 -23.21 8.99 -16.50
CA GLU A 253 -24.52 8.42 -16.81
C GLU A 253 -24.65 8.11 -18.30
N THR A 254 -24.19 9.03 -19.15
CA THR A 254 -24.18 8.84 -20.61
C THR A 254 -23.27 7.67 -21.02
N MET A 255 -22.10 7.51 -20.39
CA MET A 255 -21.23 6.34 -20.62
C MET A 255 -21.96 5.04 -20.32
N ARG A 256 -22.68 4.96 -19.20
CA ARG A 256 -23.45 3.76 -18.83
C ARG A 256 -24.60 3.50 -19.79
N ASN A 257 -25.29 4.54 -20.26
CA ASN A 257 -26.37 4.41 -21.23
C ASN A 257 -25.85 3.89 -22.58
N ILE A 258 -24.76 4.46 -23.09
CA ILE A 258 -24.11 3.97 -24.33
C ILE A 258 -23.75 2.48 -24.20
N ILE A 259 -23.18 2.05 -23.07
CA ILE A 259 -22.82 0.64 -22.85
C ILE A 259 -24.06 -0.26 -22.80
N LYS A 260 -25.16 0.20 -22.18
CA LYS A 260 -26.41 -0.56 -22.08
C LYS A 260 -27.16 -0.68 -23.41
N GLU A 261 -27.05 0.32 -24.29
CA GLU A 261 -27.74 0.37 -25.57
C GLU A 261 -27.12 -0.54 -26.66
N ASP A 262 -25.80 -0.83 -26.59
CA ASP A 262 -25.11 -1.74 -27.52
C ASP A 262 -24.40 -2.88 -26.75
N PRO A 263 -25.16 -3.77 -26.07
CA PRO A 263 -24.58 -4.81 -25.24
C PRO A 263 -23.74 -5.80 -26.04
N GLU A 264 -24.08 -6.09 -27.30
CA GLU A 264 -23.33 -7.01 -28.16
C GLU A 264 -21.86 -6.59 -28.32
N LYS A 265 -21.58 -5.28 -28.34
CA LYS A 265 -20.24 -4.75 -28.56
C LYS A 265 -19.57 -4.19 -27.32
N LEU A 266 -20.36 -3.70 -26.36
CA LEU A 266 -19.86 -2.94 -25.22
C LEU A 266 -20.01 -3.66 -23.87
N THR A 267 -20.57 -4.89 -23.85
CA THR A 267 -20.77 -5.63 -22.59
C THR A 267 -19.50 -5.80 -21.77
N LEU A 268 -18.32 -5.87 -22.40
CA LEU A 268 -17.03 -5.99 -21.72
C LEU A 268 -16.66 -4.75 -20.87
N PHE A 269 -17.26 -3.59 -21.15
CA PHE A 269 -17.14 -2.37 -20.35
C PHE A 269 -18.25 -2.24 -19.29
N GLY A 270 -19.21 -3.17 -19.28
CA GLY A 270 -20.29 -3.19 -18.29
C GLY A 270 -19.76 -3.37 -16.87
N SER A 271 -20.55 -2.95 -15.89
CA SER A 271 -20.21 -3.03 -14.47
C SER A 271 -18.93 -2.26 -14.09
N LEU A 272 -18.51 -1.29 -14.91
CA LEU A 272 -17.37 -0.44 -14.58
C LEU A 272 -17.59 0.30 -13.25
N PHE A 273 -16.49 0.57 -12.56
CA PHE A 273 -16.46 1.39 -11.36
C PHE A 273 -15.17 2.20 -11.33
N PHE A 274 -15.07 3.12 -10.38
CA PHE A 274 -13.96 4.03 -10.25
C PHE A 274 -13.23 3.82 -8.93
N VAL A 275 -11.93 4.15 -8.94
CA VAL A 275 -11.11 4.21 -7.74
C VAL A 275 -10.40 5.54 -7.70
N VAL A 276 -10.55 6.25 -6.59
CA VAL A 276 -9.79 7.45 -6.28
C VAL A 276 -8.67 7.05 -5.33
N GLU A 277 -7.43 7.38 -5.67
CA GLU A 277 -6.24 7.05 -4.87
C GLU A 277 -5.38 8.30 -4.66
N THR A 278 -4.90 8.48 -3.43
CA THR A 278 -3.74 9.34 -3.17
C THR A 278 -2.76 8.63 -2.24
N LYS A 279 -1.47 8.87 -2.46
CA LYS A 279 -0.34 8.25 -1.74
C LYS A 279 0.69 9.32 -1.40
N GLY A 280 1.50 9.06 -0.38
CA GLY A 280 2.62 9.94 -0.01
C GLY A 280 2.15 11.26 0.61
N ILE A 281 0.95 11.28 1.18
CA ILE A 281 0.34 12.45 1.81
C ILE A 281 0.68 12.56 3.30
N LYS A 282 1.51 11.64 3.81
CA LYS A 282 1.98 11.55 5.18
C LYS A 282 2.47 12.88 5.75
N LEU A 283 3.28 13.64 5.01
CA LEU A 283 3.83 14.91 5.51
C LEU A 283 2.78 16.02 5.63
N TRP A 284 1.67 15.93 4.89
CA TRP A 284 0.59 16.92 4.91
C TRP A 284 -0.42 16.65 6.03
N THR A 285 -0.49 15.40 6.48
CA THR A 285 -1.46 14.93 7.47
C THR A 285 -0.83 14.65 8.82
N LYS A 286 0.50 14.75 8.94
CA LYS A 286 1.22 14.51 10.19
C LYS A 286 0.82 15.52 11.24
N SER A 287 0.29 15.04 12.35
CA SER A 287 0.08 15.83 13.55
C SER A 287 0.62 15.09 14.78
N SER A 288 0.89 15.82 15.86
CA SER A 288 1.13 15.16 17.15
C SER A 288 -0.21 14.59 17.64
N ALA A 289 -0.18 13.52 18.44
CA ALA A 289 -1.41 12.99 19.05
C ALA A 289 -2.10 14.01 19.98
N GLN A 290 -1.37 15.04 20.41
CA GLN A 290 -1.82 16.07 21.35
C GLN A 290 -2.33 17.35 20.65
N GLU A 291 -1.96 17.59 19.38
CA GLU A 291 -2.27 18.82 18.65
C GLU A 291 -2.87 18.56 17.26
N SER A 292 -4.03 19.18 17.00
CA SER A 292 -4.80 19.13 15.75
C SER A 292 -5.28 17.73 15.31
N ASN A 293 -6.46 17.68 14.70
CA ASN A 293 -7.07 16.44 14.23
C ASN A 293 -6.50 16.09 12.84
N PRO A 294 -5.74 14.99 12.65
CA PRO A 294 -5.21 14.58 11.33
C PRO A 294 -6.27 14.56 10.23
N ILE A 295 -7.52 14.24 10.58
CA ILE A 295 -8.65 14.27 9.64
C ILE A 295 -8.95 15.67 9.18
N GLN A 296 -8.93 16.65 10.08
CA GLN A 296 -9.22 18.02 9.71
C GLN A 296 -8.15 18.54 8.75
N SER A 297 -6.87 18.22 9.01
CA SER A 297 -5.77 18.50 8.09
C SER A 297 -5.99 17.81 6.73
N LEU A 298 -6.32 16.52 6.72
CA LEU A 298 -6.67 15.78 5.51
C LEU A 298 -7.82 16.43 4.73
N ILE A 299 -8.90 16.79 5.42
CA ILE A 299 -10.08 17.42 4.83
C ILE A 299 -9.70 18.77 4.21
N SER A 300 -8.89 19.57 4.91
CA SER A 300 -8.44 20.88 4.41
C SER A 300 -7.49 20.78 3.23
N GLU A 301 -6.64 19.75 3.18
CA GLU A 301 -5.68 19.53 2.09
C GLU A 301 -6.36 19.03 0.82
N PHE A 302 -7.48 18.30 0.94
CA PHE A 302 -8.25 17.80 -0.19
C PHE A 302 -9.68 18.37 -0.23
N PRO A 303 -9.85 19.69 -0.43
CA PRO A 303 -11.17 20.34 -0.42
C PRO A 303 -12.02 20.01 -1.65
N ALA A 304 -11.45 19.31 -2.63
CA ALA A 304 -12.18 18.80 -3.79
C ALA A 304 -12.97 17.52 -3.48
N LEU A 305 -12.55 16.76 -2.45
CA LEU A 305 -13.24 15.55 -2.02
C LEU A 305 -14.46 15.90 -1.18
N ASP A 306 -15.53 15.10 -1.34
CA ASP A 306 -16.69 15.19 -0.48
C ASP A 306 -16.65 14.09 0.59
N TRP A 307 -16.05 14.41 1.72
CA TRP A 307 -15.80 13.45 2.80
C TRP A 307 -17.08 12.86 3.41
N ASP A 308 -18.13 13.67 3.53
CA ASP A 308 -19.42 13.20 4.04
C ASP A 308 -20.05 12.19 3.08
N HIS A 309 -19.93 12.44 1.77
CA HIS A 309 -20.37 11.51 0.75
C HIS A 309 -19.52 10.23 0.71
N MET A 310 -18.19 10.36 0.80
CA MET A 310 -17.24 9.24 0.68
C MET A 310 -17.26 8.30 1.89
N THR A 311 -17.59 8.81 3.08
CA THR A 311 -17.69 8.01 4.32
C THR A 311 -18.98 7.21 4.41
N ASP A 312 -20.01 7.58 3.64
CA ASP A 312 -21.24 6.81 3.51
C ASP A 312 -21.04 5.61 2.57
N ARG A 313 -21.11 4.40 3.16
CA ARG A 313 -20.88 3.13 2.47
C ARG A 313 -21.85 2.85 1.31
N ARG A 314 -23.00 3.54 1.26
CA ARG A 314 -23.94 3.45 0.13
C ARG A 314 -23.36 4.02 -1.17
N ASN A 315 -22.40 4.93 -1.04
CA ASN A 315 -21.76 5.62 -2.17
C ASN A 315 -20.44 4.98 -2.60
N GLY A 316 -19.96 3.97 -1.88
CA GLY A 316 -18.67 3.34 -2.11
C GLY A 316 -17.95 3.00 -0.80
N GLU A 317 -16.78 2.39 -0.89
CA GLU A 317 -15.97 2.04 0.27
C GLU A 317 -14.72 2.94 0.31
N LEU A 318 -14.64 3.81 1.31
CA LEU A 318 -13.45 4.61 1.62
C LEU A 318 -12.55 3.81 2.55
N VAL A 319 -11.29 3.66 2.18
CA VAL A 319 -10.24 3.00 2.94
C VAL A 319 -9.09 3.98 3.15
N VAL A 320 -8.56 4.03 4.38
CA VAL A 320 -7.52 4.97 4.81
C VAL A 320 -6.41 4.21 5.52
N ASP A 321 -5.16 4.57 5.23
CA ASP A 321 -3.98 4.07 5.95
C ASP A 321 -3.61 5.05 7.04
N LEU A 322 -3.87 4.66 8.28
CA LEU A 322 -3.56 5.43 9.48
C LEU A 322 -2.24 4.93 10.08
N GLY A 323 -1.22 5.78 10.08
CA GLY A 323 0.07 5.51 10.69
C GLY A 323 0.21 6.14 12.07
N ILE A 324 0.49 5.33 13.08
CA ILE A 324 0.80 5.77 14.44
C ILE A 324 2.29 5.53 14.67
N THR A 325 3.01 6.58 15.05
CA THR A 325 4.46 6.53 15.21
C THR A 325 4.87 6.95 16.60
N PHE A 326 5.67 6.13 17.26
CA PHE A 326 6.21 6.36 18.60
C PHE A 326 7.69 6.75 18.47
N HIS A 327 8.01 8.01 18.74
CA HIS A 327 9.33 8.59 18.61
C HIS A 327 9.98 8.79 19.98
N PRO A 328 11.13 8.16 20.27
CA PRO A 328 11.81 8.39 21.53
C PRO A 328 12.49 9.76 21.54
N ILE A 329 12.20 10.56 22.57
CA ILE A 329 12.85 11.85 22.85
C ILE A 329 13.78 11.64 24.03
N TRP A 330 15.08 11.68 23.77
CA TRP A 330 16.08 11.46 24.81
C TRP A 330 17.37 12.23 24.54
N LYS A 331 18.24 12.30 25.56
CA LYS A 331 19.53 13.02 25.48
C LYS A 331 20.50 12.41 24.49
N VAL A 332 20.41 11.09 24.30
CA VAL A 332 21.21 10.35 23.32
C VAL A 332 20.26 9.75 22.28
N PRO A 333 20.69 9.61 21.01
CA PRO A 333 19.91 8.96 19.97
C PRO A 333 19.52 7.54 20.36
N LEU A 334 18.24 7.19 20.18
CA LEU A 334 17.71 5.86 20.52
C LEU A 334 17.07 5.19 19.31
N VAL A 335 17.09 3.86 19.30
CA VAL A 335 16.38 3.04 18.31
C VAL A 335 15.27 2.28 19.02
N GLY A 336 14.03 2.54 18.64
CA GLY A 336 12.87 1.76 19.04
C GLY A 336 12.80 0.45 18.25
N LEU A 337 12.50 -0.64 18.96
CA LEU A 337 12.37 -1.97 18.38
C LEU A 337 11.09 -2.64 18.89
N TRP A 338 10.26 -3.14 17.98
CA TRP A 338 9.16 -4.02 18.34
C TRP A 338 9.68 -5.40 18.74
N ARG A 339 9.24 -5.89 19.89
CA ARG A 339 9.38 -7.30 20.27
C ARG A 339 8.39 -8.14 19.46
N LEU A 340 8.90 -9.11 18.71
CA LEU A 340 8.09 -9.92 17.81
C LEU A 340 7.05 -10.77 18.54
N GLU A 341 7.39 -11.34 19.69
CA GLU A 341 6.45 -12.10 20.52
C GLU A 341 5.24 -11.25 20.96
N GLN A 342 5.47 -9.96 21.27
CA GLN A 342 4.44 -9.04 21.74
C GLN A 342 3.57 -8.57 20.57
N LEU A 343 4.19 -8.35 19.40
CA LEU A 343 3.45 -8.10 18.17
C LEU A 343 2.59 -9.29 17.79
N GLU A 344 3.13 -10.51 17.76
CA GLU A 344 2.36 -11.71 17.44
C GLU A 344 1.18 -11.90 18.39
N ALA A 345 1.40 -11.73 19.70
CA ALA A 345 0.33 -11.79 20.70
C ALA A 345 -0.75 -10.72 20.46
N SER A 346 -0.34 -9.47 20.17
CA SER A 346 -1.25 -8.36 19.87
C SER A 346 -2.08 -8.60 18.60
N PHE A 347 -1.46 -9.11 17.53
CA PHE A 347 -2.14 -9.47 16.29
C PHE A 347 -3.12 -10.63 16.50
N GLY A 348 -2.71 -11.66 17.23
CA GLY A 348 -3.55 -12.81 17.57
C GLY A 348 -4.77 -12.40 18.39
N ALA A 349 -4.57 -11.62 19.45
CA ALA A 349 -5.64 -11.10 20.31
C ALA A 349 -6.64 -10.22 19.54
N SER A 350 -6.17 -9.49 18.52
CA SER A 350 -7.01 -8.60 17.71
C SER A 350 -7.76 -9.32 16.58
N GLY A 351 -7.48 -10.62 16.36
CA GLY A 351 -8.15 -11.43 15.34
C GLY A 351 -7.57 -11.29 13.94
N PHE A 352 -6.28 -10.95 13.82
CA PHE A 352 -5.58 -11.00 12.52
C PHE A 352 -5.27 -12.44 12.10
N ALA A 353 -5.19 -12.65 10.79
CA ALA A 353 -4.69 -13.90 10.24
C ALA A 353 -3.19 -14.06 10.55
N ARG A 354 -2.63 -15.23 10.24
CA ARG A 354 -1.18 -15.43 10.31
C ARG A 354 -0.48 -14.45 9.36
N GLY A 355 0.33 -13.57 9.93
CA GLY A 355 1.05 -12.54 9.20
C GLY A 355 2.39 -12.98 8.63
N ASN A 356 2.99 -12.06 7.87
CA ASN A 356 4.40 -12.13 7.47
C ASN A 356 5.25 -11.40 8.49
N LEU A 357 6.13 -12.16 9.14
CA LEU A 357 7.10 -11.65 10.10
C LEU A 357 8.35 -11.18 9.36
N HIS A 358 8.91 -10.05 9.76
CA HIS A 358 10.16 -9.50 9.24
C HIS A 358 11.12 -9.22 10.39
N HIS A 359 12.31 -9.80 10.38
CA HIS A 359 13.34 -9.48 11.37
C HIS A 359 14.05 -8.16 11.06
N THR A 360 14.47 -7.43 12.08
CA THR A 360 15.40 -6.29 11.90
C THR A 360 16.82 -6.84 11.80
N CYS A 361 17.36 -6.85 10.58
CA CYS A 361 18.66 -7.45 10.28
C CYS A 361 18.70 -8.91 10.78
N THR A 362 19.69 -9.26 11.60
CA THR A 362 19.87 -10.59 12.19
C THR A 362 19.20 -10.76 13.56
N LEU A 363 18.45 -9.75 14.04
CA LEU A 363 17.80 -9.78 15.35
C LEU A 363 16.54 -10.65 15.34
N GLY A 364 16.67 -11.93 15.70
CA GLY A 364 15.56 -12.89 15.63
C GLY A 364 14.35 -12.58 16.50
N ARG A 365 14.48 -11.72 17.53
CA ARG A 365 13.39 -11.34 18.46
C ARG A 365 12.76 -9.99 18.18
N TYR A 366 13.35 -9.18 17.29
CA TYR A 366 12.93 -7.81 17.04
C TYR A 366 12.68 -7.58 15.56
N GLY A 367 11.65 -6.81 15.22
CA GLY A 367 11.27 -6.70 13.83
C GLY A 367 9.97 -6.00 13.55
N GLY A 368 9.28 -6.48 12.53
CA GLY A 368 7.95 -6.06 12.15
C GLY A 368 7.05 -7.25 11.84
N LEU A 369 5.75 -7.01 11.85
CA LEU A 369 4.72 -7.98 11.51
C LEU A 369 3.64 -7.28 10.70
N GLN A 370 3.23 -7.91 9.61
CA GLN A 370 2.12 -7.44 8.80
C GLN A 370 1.11 -8.56 8.56
N ALA A 371 -0.18 -8.27 8.69
CA ALA A 371 -1.23 -9.25 8.51
C ALA A 371 -2.55 -8.61 8.10
N GLU A 372 -3.33 -9.36 7.32
CA GLU A 372 -4.73 -9.06 7.07
C GLU A 372 -5.58 -9.49 8.26
N MET A 373 -6.65 -8.74 8.51
CA MET A 373 -7.63 -9.15 9.49
C MET A 373 -8.48 -10.30 8.92
N ASN A 374 -8.88 -11.24 9.78
CA ASN A 374 -9.81 -12.30 9.36
C ASN A 374 -11.13 -11.67 8.86
N GLN A 375 -11.69 -12.17 7.76
CA GLN A 375 -12.81 -11.53 7.04
C GLN A 375 -14.00 -11.20 7.95
N GLU A 376 -14.40 -12.13 8.82
CA GLU A 376 -15.53 -11.91 9.73
C GLU A 376 -15.25 -10.79 10.73
N ARG A 377 -14.03 -10.76 11.27
CA ARG A 377 -13.61 -9.69 12.19
C ARG A 377 -13.49 -8.35 11.45
N ALA A 378 -12.94 -8.34 10.24
CA ALA A 378 -12.81 -7.16 9.40
C ALA A 378 -14.18 -6.53 9.08
N ARG A 379 -15.23 -7.35 8.88
CA ARG A 379 -16.60 -6.84 8.69
C ARG A 379 -17.16 -6.15 9.91
N GLN A 380 -16.76 -6.56 11.12
CA GLN A 380 -17.25 -6.01 12.38
C GLN A 380 -16.46 -4.77 12.83
N THR A 381 -15.14 -4.81 12.68
CA THR A 381 -14.23 -3.74 13.16
C THR A 381 -13.92 -2.72 12.08
N HIS A 382 -14.16 -3.07 10.81
CA HIS A 382 -13.78 -2.32 9.63
C HIS A 382 -12.27 -2.04 9.54
N ILE A 383 -11.46 -2.94 10.09
CA ILE A 383 -10.00 -2.96 9.96
C ILE A 383 -9.64 -4.07 8.97
N CYS A 384 -8.92 -3.74 7.90
CA CYS A 384 -8.59 -4.69 6.84
C CYS A 384 -7.19 -5.29 7.03
N PHE A 385 -6.24 -4.47 7.48
CA PHE A 385 -4.82 -4.82 7.51
C PHE A 385 -4.10 -4.01 8.58
N ARG A 386 -3.04 -4.60 9.15
CA ARG A 386 -2.14 -3.94 10.09
C ARG A 386 -0.69 -4.26 9.73
N SER A 387 0.19 -3.26 9.83
CA SER A 387 1.62 -3.39 9.64
C SER A 387 2.38 -2.64 10.73
N ALA A 388 3.12 -3.38 11.55
CA ALA A 388 4.02 -2.83 12.55
C ALA A 388 5.47 -3.01 12.10
N TYR A 389 6.28 -1.97 12.17
CA TYR A 389 7.69 -2.02 11.77
C TYR A 389 8.55 -0.98 12.51
N ASN A 390 9.85 -1.24 12.57
CA ASN A 390 10.84 -0.35 13.18
C ASN A 390 11.27 0.71 12.17
N LEU A 391 11.44 1.97 12.57
CA LEU A 391 11.83 3.05 11.65
C LEU A 391 13.33 3.09 11.33
N ALA A 392 14.15 2.23 11.94
CA ALA A 392 15.60 2.21 11.70
C ALA A 392 15.96 1.97 10.22
N TYR A 393 15.11 1.26 9.46
CA TYR A 393 15.32 1.04 8.02
C TYR A 393 15.24 2.33 7.18
N GLU A 394 14.60 3.39 7.70
CA GLU A 394 14.52 4.71 7.05
C GLU A 394 15.91 5.30 6.77
N ALA A 395 16.93 4.88 7.52
CA ALA A 395 18.31 5.32 7.31
C ALA A 395 18.88 4.90 5.94
N VAL A 396 18.42 3.77 5.39
CA VAL A 396 19.00 3.12 4.21
C VAL A 396 17.98 2.83 3.10
N ARG A 397 16.69 3.09 3.34
CA ARG A 397 15.66 2.85 2.33
C ARG A 397 15.78 3.83 1.15
N PRO A 398 15.62 3.40 -0.10
CA PRO A 398 15.44 4.30 -1.23
C PRO A 398 14.04 4.91 -1.26
N ASN A 399 13.87 5.99 -2.02
CA ASN A 399 12.59 6.69 -2.18
C ASN A 399 11.47 5.82 -2.78
N ASP A 400 11.81 4.77 -3.54
CA ASP A 400 10.84 3.87 -4.18
C ASP A 400 10.59 2.58 -3.36
N ASN A 401 11.19 2.48 -2.16
CA ASN A 401 11.18 1.30 -1.31
C ASN A 401 11.60 0.00 -2.05
N SER A 402 12.41 0.10 -3.10
CA SER A 402 13.00 -1.06 -3.75
C SER A 402 14.07 -1.69 -2.85
N PRO A 403 14.25 -3.02 -2.88
CA PRO A 403 15.43 -3.63 -2.26
C PRO A 403 16.67 -3.13 -3.02
N THR A 404 17.52 -2.36 -2.34
CA THR A 404 18.74 -1.78 -2.93
C THR A 404 20.00 -2.57 -2.63
N PHE A 405 19.95 -3.48 -1.66
CA PHE A 405 21.11 -4.29 -1.33
C PHE A 405 21.33 -5.38 -2.40
N VAL A 406 22.58 -5.81 -2.56
CA VAL A 406 22.95 -6.78 -3.59
C VAL A 406 22.29 -8.14 -3.40
N MET A 407 22.31 -8.97 -4.44
CA MET A 407 21.78 -10.32 -4.37
C MET A 407 22.66 -11.19 -3.46
N ASP A 408 22.09 -12.23 -2.87
CA ASP A 408 22.84 -13.20 -2.06
C ASP A 408 24.05 -13.78 -2.81
N SER A 409 23.97 -13.96 -4.14
CA SER A 409 25.08 -14.42 -4.97
C SER A 409 26.28 -13.48 -4.95
N ASP A 410 26.04 -12.17 -4.89
CA ASP A 410 27.09 -11.16 -4.81
C ASP A 410 27.75 -11.17 -3.42
N ALA A 411 26.95 -11.37 -2.38
CA ALA A 411 27.42 -11.53 -1.00
C ALA A 411 28.25 -12.81 -0.82
N TYR A 412 27.81 -13.96 -1.35
CA TYR A 412 28.58 -15.21 -1.31
C TYR A 412 29.90 -15.11 -2.07
N ALA A 413 29.93 -14.37 -3.19
CA ALA A 413 31.13 -14.13 -3.97
C ALA A 413 32.03 -13.04 -3.39
N CYS A 414 31.59 -12.33 -2.34
CA CYS A 414 32.23 -11.13 -1.81
C CYS A 414 32.72 -10.17 -2.90
N ASN A 415 31.90 -9.98 -3.94
CA ASN A 415 32.36 -9.31 -5.15
C ASN A 415 32.47 -7.78 -4.94
N PRO A 416 33.11 -7.04 -5.87
CA PRO A 416 33.27 -5.59 -5.72
C PRO A 416 31.96 -4.81 -5.55
N GLN A 417 30.85 -5.32 -6.09
CA GLN A 417 29.53 -4.69 -5.95
C GLN A 417 28.97 -4.86 -4.53
N PHE A 418 29.10 -6.05 -3.93
CA PHE A 418 28.76 -6.27 -2.52
C PHE A 418 29.58 -5.36 -1.60
N MET A 419 30.90 -5.33 -1.77
CA MET A 419 31.78 -4.47 -0.97
C MET A 419 31.42 -2.99 -1.10
N LYS A 420 31.06 -2.54 -2.31
CA LYS A 420 30.60 -1.18 -2.55
C LYS A 420 29.31 -0.85 -1.80
N GLU A 421 28.29 -1.71 -1.86
CA GLU A 421 27.04 -1.49 -1.12
C GLU A 421 27.23 -1.54 0.40
N CYS A 422 28.10 -2.44 0.90
CA CYS A 422 28.49 -2.44 2.31
C CYS A 422 29.13 -1.11 2.73
N ASN A 423 30.07 -0.58 1.95
CA ASN A 423 30.71 0.69 2.26
C ASN A 423 29.72 1.85 2.23
N LEU A 424 28.78 1.87 1.27
CA LEU A 424 27.71 2.88 1.24
C LEU A 424 26.82 2.80 2.49
N ALA A 425 26.46 1.60 2.94
CA ALA A 425 25.69 1.42 4.16
C ALA A 425 26.47 1.91 5.40
N ILE A 426 27.77 1.57 5.49
CA ILE A 426 28.66 2.05 6.56
C ILE A 426 28.72 3.58 6.57
N GLU A 427 29.01 4.21 5.44
CA GLU A 427 29.07 5.67 5.31
C GLU A 427 27.76 6.35 5.75
N MET A 428 26.61 5.76 5.39
CA MET A 428 25.30 6.25 5.79
C MET A 428 25.11 6.18 7.32
N TYR A 429 25.46 5.05 7.94
CA TYR A 429 25.33 4.87 9.40
C TYR A 429 26.34 5.71 10.19
N GLU A 430 27.58 5.81 9.72
CA GLU A 430 28.63 6.62 10.34
C GLU A 430 28.39 8.12 10.20
N GLY A 431 27.63 8.53 9.19
CA GLY A 431 27.23 9.91 8.96
C GLY A 431 26.14 10.39 9.93
N LYS A 432 25.20 11.19 9.41
CA LYS A 432 24.14 11.81 10.22
C LYS A 432 23.09 10.83 10.76
N ALA A 433 23.08 9.57 10.32
CA ALA A 433 22.10 8.61 10.78
C ALA A 433 22.27 8.29 12.27
N LYS A 434 23.52 8.10 12.76
CA LYS A 434 23.80 7.84 14.18
C LYS A 434 23.38 8.96 15.13
N GLU A 435 23.19 10.18 14.61
CA GLU A 435 22.77 11.36 15.38
C GLU A 435 21.25 11.43 15.56
N ARG A 436 20.49 10.52 14.94
CA ARG A 436 19.03 10.54 14.92
C ARG A 436 18.44 9.43 15.76
N SER A 437 17.38 9.75 16.48
CA SER A 437 16.50 8.75 17.07
C SER A 437 15.57 8.16 16.00
N TYR A 438 15.42 6.83 16.01
CA TYR A 438 14.49 6.11 15.15
C TYR A 438 13.42 5.45 16.02
N GLY A 439 12.16 5.78 15.73
CA GLY A 439 11.02 5.23 16.47
C GLY A 439 10.56 3.87 15.95
N ILE A 440 9.34 3.54 16.34
CA ILE A 440 8.57 2.41 15.82
C ILE A 440 7.25 2.91 15.25
N ARG A 441 6.70 2.20 14.28
CA ARG A 441 5.45 2.55 13.62
C ARG A 441 4.48 1.37 13.63
N ASP A 442 3.22 1.68 13.83
CA ASP A 442 2.08 0.77 13.72
C ASP A 442 1.05 1.40 12.78
N GLU A 443 0.72 0.70 11.70
CA GLU A 443 -0.08 1.22 10.60
C GLU A 443 -1.32 0.35 10.42
N TYR A 444 -2.48 0.99 10.33
CA TYR A 444 -3.77 0.34 10.18
C TYR A 444 -4.45 0.79 8.89
N ARG A 445 -4.90 -0.18 8.10
CA ARG A 445 -5.80 0.07 6.97
C ARG A 445 -7.23 -0.10 7.44
N LEU A 446 -7.98 0.99 7.43
CA LEU A 446 -9.29 1.11 8.06
C LEU A 446 -10.33 1.63 7.06
N SER A 447 -11.61 1.30 7.24
CA SER A 447 -12.67 2.05 6.57
C SER A 447 -12.67 3.52 7.02
N GLY A 448 -13.24 4.41 6.22
CA GLY A 448 -13.32 5.84 6.54
C GLY A 448 -13.98 6.12 7.90
N LEU A 449 -15.06 5.42 8.23
CA LEU A 449 -15.75 5.58 9.53
C LEU A 449 -14.89 5.09 10.71
N ALA A 450 -14.23 3.93 10.55
CA ALA A 450 -13.34 3.41 11.60
C ALA A 450 -12.11 4.30 11.79
N ALA A 451 -11.55 4.84 10.71
CA ALA A 451 -10.46 5.83 10.79
C ALA A 451 -10.91 7.07 11.58
N ILE A 452 -12.11 7.59 11.31
CA ILE A 452 -12.68 8.73 12.05
C ILE A 452 -12.81 8.40 13.55
N GLU A 453 -13.33 7.22 13.87
CA GLU A 453 -13.54 6.81 15.25
C GLU A 453 -12.23 6.61 16.02
N VAL A 454 -11.24 5.96 15.42
CA VAL A 454 -9.90 5.80 16.03
C VAL A 454 -9.28 7.16 16.30
N LEU A 455 -9.35 8.07 15.32
CA LEU A 455 -8.78 9.41 15.42
C LEU A 455 -9.46 10.29 16.48
N ARG A 456 -10.78 10.15 16.67
CA ARG A 456 -11.51 10.83 17.76
C ARG A 456 -11.08 10.34 19.15
N ASN A 457 -10.75 9.07 19.26
CA ASN A 457 -10.38 8.43 20.53
C ASN A 457 -8.86 8.34 20.73
N LEU A 458 -8.05 8.99 19.88
CA LEU A 458 -6.58 8.98 20.01
C LEU A 458 -6.07 9.48 21.36
N GLN A 459 -6.80 10.38 22.02
CA GLN A 459 -6.42 10.87 23.36
C GLN A 459 -6.49 9.79 24.45
N ALA A 460 -7.13 8.65 24.17
CA ALA A 460 -7.20 7.50 25.08
C ALA A 460 -6.04 6.49 24.87
N LEU A 461 -5.19 6.71 23.85
CA LEU A 461 -3.94 5.98 23.60
C LEU A 461 -2.76 6.74 24.25
#